data_AF-A0A8T4FKV4-F1
#
_entry.id   AF-A0A8T4FKV4-F1
#
_cell.length_a   1.000
_cell.length_b   1.000
_cell.length_c   1.000
_cell.angle_alpha   90.00
_cell.angle_beta   90.00
_cell.angle_gamma   90.00
#
_symmetry.space_group_name_H-M   'P 1'
#
loop_
_entity.id
_entity.type
_entity.pdbx_description
1 polymer ?
#
loop_
_entity_poly.entity_id
_entity_poly.type
_entity_poly.pdbx_seq_one_letter_code
_entity_poly.pdbx_strand_id
1 'polypeptide(L)'
;TLFGEAAAVTAAIILCAAAYLMGMATLGIAVICVAAGFVGTNIDSLVGATLERGGYIHNTGTNFICTLSGGLFAVLLYILFL
;
A
#
# COMPACT_ATOMS: atom_id res chain seq x y z
N THR A 1 9.44 3.65 14.11
CA THR A 1 8.90 2.50 13.36
C THR A 1 7.45 2.24 13.72
N LEU A 2 7.09 1.97 14.98
CA LEU A 2 5.68 1.66 15.35
C LEU A 2 4.65 2.77 15.02
N PHE A 3 4.98 4.04 15.28
CA PHE A 3 4.08 5.16 14.93
C PHE A 3 3.87 5.33 13.41
N GLY A 4 4.89 5.01 12.61
CA GLY A 4 4.81 5.10 11.15
C GLY A 4 3.91 4.03 10.56
N GLU A 5 4.04 2.79 11.05
CA GLU A 5 3.15 1.69 10.66
C GLU A 5 1.71 1.93 11.11
N ALA A 6 1.51 2.38 12.36
CA ALA A 6 0.19 2.72 12.86
C ALA A 6 -0.46 3.85 12.02
N ALA A 7 0.30 4.89 11.67
CA ALA A 7 -0.19 5.97 10.82
C ALA A 7 -0.55 5.48 9.41
N ALA A 8 0.28 4.62 8.81
CA ALA A 8 0.05 4.03 7.49
C ALA A 8 -1.22 3.17 7.46
N VAL A 9 -1.39 2.28 8.43
CA VAL A 9 -2.59 1.44 8.54
C VAL A 9 -3.83 2.30 8.78
N THR A 10 -3.76 3.30 9.65
CA THR A 10 -4.89 4.20 9.93
C THR A 10 -5.30 4.98 8.68
N ALA A 11 -4.34 5.51 7.92
CA ALA A 11 -4.60 6.20 6.67
C ALA A 11 -5.24 5.27 5.61
N ALA A 12 -4.73 4.03 5.49
CA ALA A 12 -5.28 3.04 4.57
C ALA A 12 -6.73 2.67 4.91
N ILE A 13 -7.05 2.50 6.21
CA ILE A 13 -8.41 2.26 6.68
C ILE A 13 -9.33 3.43 6.34
N ILE A 14 -8.90 4.68 6.59
CA ILE A 14 -9.70 5.87 6.31
C ILE A 14 -9.99 5.98 4.80
N LEU A 15 -8.98 5.79 3.94
CA LEU A 15 -9.14 5.83 2.49
C LEU A 15 -10.09 4.73 1.97
N CYS A 16 -9.92 3.51 2.45
CA CYS A 16 -10.76 2.38 2.03
C CYS A 16 -12.20 2.50 2.54
N ALA A 17 -12.39 3.02 3.76
CA ALA A 17 -13.70 3.33 4.31
C ALA A 17 -14.40 4.42 3.48
N ALA A 18 -13.69 5.47 3.07
CA ALA A 18 -14.23 6.49 2.18
C ALA A 18 -14.64 5.89 0.81
N ALA A 19 -13.80 5.04 0.21
CA ALA A 19 -14.11 4.36 -1.05
C ALA A 19 -15.34 3.44 -0.95
N TYR A 20 -15.49 2.73 0.17
CA TYR A 20 -16.67 1.92 0.46
C TYR A 20 -17.94 2.78 0.62
N LEU A 21 -17.87 3.87 1.39
CA LEU A 21 -19.01 4.79 1.60
C LEU A 21 -19.44 5.50 0.31
N MET A 22 -18.52 5.73 -0.61
CA MET A 22 -18.80 6.27 -1.95
C MET A 22 -19.36 5.22 -2.93
N GLY A 23 -19.48 3.96 -2.52
CA GLY A 23 -19.95 2.87 -3.39
C GLY A 23 -18.95 2.45 -4.47
N MET A 24 -17.68 2.87 -4.37
CA MET A 24 -16.62 2.55 -5.33
C MET A 24 -15.97 1.18 -5.06
N ALA A 25 -16.09 0.65 -3.84
CA ALA A 25 -15.53 -0.63 -3.44
C ALA A 25 -16.54 -1.44 -2.62
N THR A 26 -16.54 -2.76 -2.79
CA THR A 26 -17.22 -3.68 -1.86
C THR A 26 -16.39 -3.85 -0.59
N LEU A 27 -17.00 -4.36 0.48
CA LEU A 27 -16.31 -4.55 1.77
C LEU A 27 -15.11 -5.50 1.62
N GLY A 28 -15.21 -6.53 0.77
CA GLY A 28 -14.11 -7.43 0.45
C GLY A 28 -12.93 -6.72 -0.25
N ILE A 29 -13.22 -5.89 -1.25
CA ILE A 29 -12.20 -5.09 -1.96
C ILE A 29 -11.54 -4.09 -1.02
N ALA A 30 -12.31 -3.43 -0.14
CA ALA A 30 -11.78 -2.50 0.84
C ALA A 30 -10.79 -3.16 1.81
N VAL A 31 -11.09 -4.37 2.31
CA VAL A 31 -10.18 -5.13 3.20
C VAL A 31 -8.89 -5.51 2.46
N ILE A 32 -9.00 -5.97 1.21
CA ILE A 32 -7.83 -6.31 0.38
C ILE A 32 -6.95 -5.07 0.15
N CYS A 33 -7.55 -3.91 -0.15
CA CYS A 33 -6.82 -2.67 -0.35
C CYS A 33 -6.10 -2.19 0.92
N VAL A 34 -6.68 -2.38 2.11
CA VAL A 34 -5.98 -2.09 3.38
C VAL A 34 -4.75 -2.99 3.55
N ALA A 35 -4.90 -4.29 3.32
CA ALA A 35 -3.79 -5.24 3.42
C ALA A 35 -2.68 -4.94 2.40
N ALA A 36 -3.06 -4.62 1.17
CA ALA A 36 -2.13 -4.24 0.11
C ALA A 36 -1.43 -2.90 0.40
N GLY A 37 -2.13 -1.92 0.95
CA GLY A 37 -1.55 -0.65 1.39
C GLY A 37 -0.50 -0.85 2.48
N PHE A 38 -0.75 -1.75 3.44
CA PHE A 38 0.24 -2.11 4.45
C PHE A 38 1.50 -2.72 3.83
N VAL A 39 1.35 -3.67 2.90
CA VAL A 39 2.51 -4.26 2.19
C VAL A 39 3.27 -3.21 1.38
N GLY A 40 2.57 -2.33 0.66
CA GLY A 40 3.18 -1.22 -0.09
C GLY A 40 4.05 -0.32 0.80
N THR A 41 3.55 0.07 1.97
CA THR A 41 4.31 0.95 2.90
C THR A 41 5.55 0.28 3.50
N ASN A 42 5.54 -1.05 3.67
CA ASN A 42 6.72 -1.81 4.04
C ASN A 42 7.76 -1.85 2.92
N ILE A 43 7.30 -2.02 1.67
CA ILE A 43 8.16 -2.00 0.49
C ILE A 43 8.76 -0.61 0.29
N ASP A 44 8.00 0.46 0.48
CA ASP A 44 8.50 1.84 0.43
C ASP A 44 9.64 2.06 1.43
N SER A 45 9.44 1.61 2.68
CA SER A 45 10.47 1.72 3.72
C SER A 45 11.73 0.91 3.39
N LEU A 46 11.56 -0.30 2.84
CA LEU A 46 12.68 -1.15 2.38
C LEU A 46 13.42 -0.50 1.23
N VAL A 47 12.74 -0.16 0.14
CA VAL A 47 13.33 0.40 -1.08
C VAL A 47 13.94 1.78 -0.82
N GLY A 48 13.30 2.61 -0.01
CA GLY A 48 13.85 3.90 0.41
C GLY A 48 15.14 3.73 1.23
N ALA A 49 15.18 2.75 2.14
CA ALA A 49 16.36 2.48 2.94
C ALA A 49 17.52 1.87 2.13
N THR A 50 17.23 1.02 1.14
CA THR A 50 18.27 0.29 0.38
C THR A 50 18.70 0.99 -0.90
N LEU A 51 17.75 1.48 -1.71
CA LEU A 51 18.01 1.97 -3.05
C LEU A 51 18.02 3.50 -3.14
N GLU A 52 17.11 4.19 -2.43
CA GLU A 52 17.08 5.66 -2.43
C GLU A 52 18.26 6.24 -1.65
N ARG A 53 18.49 5.77 -0.41
CA ARG A 53 19.70 6.15 0.35
C ARG A 53 21.01 5.67 -0.29
N GLY A 54 20.95 4.60 -1.07
CA GLY A 54 22.08 4.09 -1.85
C GLY A 54 22.40 4.93 -3.10
N GLY A 55 21.57 5.91 -3.45
CA GLY A 55 21.76 6.77 -4.62
C GLY A 55 21.43 6.11 -5.96
N TYR A 56 20.86 4.89 -5.95
CA TYR A 56 20.52 4.16 -7.16
C TYR A 56 19.22 4.66 -7.80
N ILE A 57 18.26 5.10 -7.00
CA ILE A 57 16.97 5.61 -7.48
C ILE A 57 16.57 6.85 -6.71
N HIS A 58 15.82 7.74 -7.38
CA HIS A 58 15.22 8.92 -6.76
C HIS A 58 13.88 8.57 -6.10
N ASN A 59 13.37 9.47 -5.24
CA ASN A 59 12.10 9.32 -4.54
C ASN A 59 10.92 8.94 -5.47
N THR A 60 10.87 9.49 -6.68
CA THR A 60 9.86 9.14 -7.69
C THR A 60 9.90 7.66 -8.08
N GLY A 61 11.10 7.07 -8.19
CA GLY A 61 11.28 5.66 -8.48
C GLY A 61 10.88 4.77 -7.30
N THR A 62 11.23 5.17 -6.08
CA THR A 62 10.78 4.49 -4.85
C THR A 62 9.24 4.45 -4.78
N ASN A 63 8.59 5.61 -4.98
CA ASN A 63 7.13 5.72 -4.99
C ASN A 63 6.48 4.87 -6.08
N PHE A 64 7.07 4.83 -7.28
CA PHE A 64 6.56 3.99 -8.37
C PHE A 64 6.63 2.50 -8.02
N ILE A 65 7.77 2.03 -7.48
CA ILE A 65 7.94 0.62 -7.08
C ILE A 65 6.99 0.25 -5.94
N CYS A 66 6.85 1.11 -4.93
CA CYS A 66 5.90 0.95 -3.84
C CYS A 66 4.46 0.83 -4.36
N THR A 67 4.04 1.75 -5.22
CA THR A 67 2.66 1.77 -5.75
C THR A 67 2.40 0.55 -6.64
N LEU A 68 3.34 0.20 -7.52
CA LEU A 68 3.21 -0.95 -8.42
C LEU A 68 3.13 -2.27 -7.62
N SER A 69 4.00 -2.45 -6.63
CA SER A 69 4.02 -3.65 -5.80
C SER A 69 2.78 -3.78 -4.92
N GLY A 70 2.32 -2.68 -4.31
CA GLY A 70 1.05 -2.64 -3.59
C GLY A 70 -0.15 -2.97 -4.48
N GLY A 71 -0.21 -2.40 -5.68
CA GLY A 71 -1.26 -2.69 -6.67
C GLY A 71 -1.26 -4.15 -7.13
N LEU A 72 -0.09 -4.71 -7.46
CA LEU A 72 0.06 -6.12 -7.83
C LEU A 72 -0.37 -7.05 -6.69
N PHE A 73 -0.03 -6.71 -5.45
CA PHE A 73 -0.44 -7.49 -4.29
C PHE A 73 -1.96 -7.44 -4.08
N ALA A 74 -2.59 -6.27 -4.29
CA ALA A 74 -4.05 -6.14 -4.26
C ALA A 74 -4.73 -7.01 -5.32
N VAL A 75 -4.22 -7.02 -6.56
CA VAL A 75 -4.74 -7.87 -7.65
C VAL A 75 -4.57 -9.35 -7.33
N LEU A 76 -3.42 -9.75 -6.77
CA LEU A 76 -3.17 -11.14 -6.38
C LEU A 76 -4.14 -11.60 -5.28
N LEU A 77 -4.35 -10.77 -4.25
CA LEU A 77 -5.32 -11.06 -3.21
C LEU A 77 -6.75 -11.10 -3.72
N TYR A 78 -7.10 -10.20 -4.66
CA TYR A 78 -8.40 -10.23 -5.32
C TYR A 78 -8.61 -11.59 -6.00
N ILE A 79 -7.71 -12.02 -6.88
CA ILE A 79 -7.84 -13.30 -7.61
C ILE A 79 -7.91 -14.52 -6.66
N LEU A 80 -7.22 -14.47 -5.52
CA LEU A 80 -7.16 -15.59 -4.59
C LEU A 80 -8.40 -15.71 -3.69
N PHE A 81 -9.04 -14.59 -3.34
CA PHE A 81 -10.10 -14.55 -2.32
C PHE A 81 -11.48 -14.08 -2.83
N LEU A 82 -11.57 -13.50 -4.02
CA LEU A 82 -12.80 -12.99 -4.65
C LEU A 82 -12.92 -13.47 -6.10
#